data_AF-A0A329KLC2-F1
#
_entry.id   AF-A0A329KLC2-F1
#
_cell.length_a   1.000
_cell.length_b   1.000
_cell.length_c   1.000
_cell.angle_alpha   90.00
_cell.angle_beta   90.00
_cell.angle_gamma   90.00
#
_symmetry.space_group_name_H-M   'P 1'
#
loop_
_entity.id
_entity.type
_entity.pdbx_description
1 polymer ?
#
loop_
_entity_poly.entity_id
_entity_poly.type
_entity_poly.pdbx_seq_one_letter_code
_entity_poly.pdbx_strand_id
1 'polypeptide(L)'
;MHSTDAQPPRGGSHRDDVADILAQLDWHDLTCQADGGCTSRATHVVHRHAVDGCNRPGADPLGNIVGIVCTCCLRDLQIEVLRQVDQIRSSPHAYCLTCGVPVRQLSHALRVTQLRQ
;
A
#
# COMPACT_ATOMS: atom_id res chain seq x y z
N MET A 1 -60.05 -21.85 -18.44
CA MET A 1 -59.49 -20.73 -17.66
C MET A 1 -58.25 -21.26 -16.95
N HIS A 2 -57.07 -21.11 -17.55
CA HIS A 2 -55.79 -21.46 -16.92
C HIS A 2 -55.18 -20.18 -16.35
N SER A 3 -55.29 -20.02 -15.03
CA SER A 3 -54.63 -18.94 -14.30
C SER A 3 -53.12 -19.21 -14.31
N THR A 4 -52.35 -18.23 -14.79
CA THR A 4 -50.89 -18.27 -14.80
C THR A 4 -50.40 -17.88 -13.42
N ASP A 5 -49.75 -18.81 -12.72
CA ASP A 5 -49.03 -18.53 -11.48
C ASP A 5 -47.89 -17.54 -11.76
N ALA A 6 -48.03 -16.33 -11.23
CA ALA A 6 -46.96 -15.35 -11.20
C ALA A 6 -45.96 -15.75 -10.10
N GLN A 7 -44.83 -16.31 -10.52
CA GLN A 7 -43.71 -16.62 -9.63
C GLN A 7 -43.17 -15.32 -9.00
N PRO A 8 -42.96 -15.24 -7.67
CA PRO A 8 -42.38 -14.06 -7.06
C PRO A 8 -40.93 -13.86 -7.52
N PRO A 9 -40.44 -12.60 -7.60
CA PRO A 9 -39.07 -12.32 -7.99
C PRO A 9 -38.13 -12.99 -6.99
N ARG A 10 -37.20 -13.79 -7.53
CA ARG A 10 -36.15 -14.43 -6.74
C ARG A 10 -35.32 -13.30 -6.12
N GLY A 11 -35.41 -13.16 -4.80
CA GLY A 11 -34.49 -12.30 -4.06
C GLY A 11 -33.08 -12.84 -4.25
N GLY A 12 -32.30 -12.19 -5.12
CA GLY A 12 -30.85 -12.33 -5.12
C GLY A 12 -30.38 -12.02 -3.70
N SER A 13 -29.58 -12.91 -3.11
CA SER A 13 -29.11 -12.64 -1.77
C SER A 13 -28.20 -11.42 -1.87
N HIS A 14 -28.30 -10.48 -0.93
CA HIS A 14 -27.44 -9.29 -0.86
C HIS A 14 -25.93 -9.65 -0.97
N ARG A 15 -25.53 -10.89 -0.66
CA ARG A 15 -24.17 -11.39 -0.84
C ARG A 15 -23.81 -11.65 -2.31
N ASP A 16 -24.75 -12.11 -3.12
CA ASP A 16 -24.55 -12.35 -4.55
C ASP A 16 -24.38 -11.00 -5.27
N ASP A 17 -25.18 -9.99 -4.90
CA ASP A 17 -25.06 -8.63 -5.43
C ASP A 17 -23.70 -7.99 -5.09
N VAL A 18 -23.21 -8.19 -3.85
CA VAL A 18 -21.89 -7.68 -3.43
C VAL A 18 -20.76 -8.41 -4.14
N ALA A 19 -20.86 -9.72 -4.36
CA ALA A 19 -19.87 -10.47 -5.10
C ALA A 19 -19.76 -9.99 -6.56
N ASP A 20 -20.90 -9.72 -7.20
CA ASP A 20 -20.96 -9.20 -8.57
C ASP A 20 -20.41 -7.77 -8.66
N ILE A 21 -20.63 -6.93 -7.64
CA ILE A 21 -20.02 -5.59 -7.56
C ILE A 21 -18.50 -5.68 -7.38
N LEU A 22 -18.03 -6.54 -6.47
CA LEU A 22 -16.60 -6.73 -6.25
C LEU A 22 -15.91 -7.28 -7.50
N ALA A 23 -16.55 -8.17 -8.26
CA ALA A 23 -16.02 -8.71 -9.50
C ALA A 23 -15.88 -7.64 -10.61
N GLN A 24 -16.68 -6.58 -10.57
CA GLN A 24 -16.62 -5.46 -11.52
C GLN A 24 -15.60 -4.39 -11.15
N LEU A 25 -15.06 -4.41 -9.93
CA LEU A 25 -13.97 -3.51 -9.55
C LEU A 25 -12.69 -3.94 -10.28
N ASP A 26 -12.02 -2.97 -10.91
CA ASP A 26 -10.72 -3.21 -11.51
C ASP A 26 -9.65 -3.31 -10.42
N TRP A 27 -9.40 -4.53 -9.96
CA TRP A 27 -8.34 -4.83 -8.99
C TRP A 27 -6.94 -4.78 -9.59
N HIS A 28 -6.81 -4.68 -10.93
CA HIS A 28 -5.52 -4.76 -11.63
C HIS A 28 -4.95 -3.37 -11.96
N ASP A 29 -5.79 -2.34 -11.98
CA ASP A 29 -5.40 -0.96 -12.26
C ASP A 29 -5.47 -0.08 -11.01
N LEU A 30 -4.42 -0.17 -10.21
CA LEU A 30 -4.25 0.67 -9.03
C LEU A 30 -3.61 2.00 -9.44
N THR A 31 -4.23 3.12 -9.10
CA THR A 31 -3.63 4.44 -9.26
C THR A 31 -2.58 4.69 -8.17
N CYS A 32 -1.51 5.40 -8.53
CA CYS A 32 -0.47 5.83 -7.60
C CYS A 32 -1.07 6.57 -6.40
N GLN A 33 -0.67 6.19 -5.19
CA GLN A 33 -1.14 6.75 -3.93
C GLN A 33 -0.08 7.66 -3.29
N ALA A 34 0.79 8.25 -4.11
CA ALA A 34 1.81 9.16 -3.64
C ALA A 34 1.18 10.50 -3.26
N ASP A 35 1.68 11.09 -2.17
CA ASP A 35 1.30 12.44 -1.76
C ASP A 35 1.63 13.43 -2.89
N GLY A 36 0.65 14.24 -3.29
CA GLY A 36 0.76 15.15 -4.44
C GLY A 36 -0.21 14.86 -5.59
N GLY A 37 -1.07 13.84 -5.45
CA GLY A 37 -2.17 13.61 -6.40
C GLY A 37 -1.73 12.97 -7.73
N CYS A 38 -0.68 12.16 -7.71
CA CYS A 38 -0.23 11.42 -8.89
C CYS A 38 -1.34 10.48 -9.40
N THR A 39 -1.73 10.62 -10.66
CA THR A 39 -2.77 9.77 -11.29
C THR A 39 -2.21 8.67 -12.18
N SER A 40 -0.88 8.46 -12.18
CA SER A 40 -0.26 7.39 -12.96
C SER A 40 -0.63 6.02 -12.41
N ARG A 41 -0.63 5.01 -13.29
CA ARG A 41 -0.74 3.60 -12.87
C ARG A 41 0.39 3.23 -11.90
N ALA A 42 0.02 2.64 -10.77
CA ALA A 42 0.94 2.11 -9.80
C ALA A 42 1.49 0.75 -10.26
N THR A 43 2.75 0.52 -9.92
CA THR A 43 3.49 -0.68 -10.35
C THR A 43 4.26 -1.31 -9.20
N HIS A 44 4.31 -0.66 -8.03
CA HIS A 44 5.10 -1.11 -6.89
C HIS A 44 4.33 -0.91 -5.58
N VAL A 45 4.52 -1.85 -4.66
CA VAL A 45 4.23 -1.70 -3.24
C VAL A 45 5.52 -1.35 -2.53
N VAL A 46 5.49 -0.31 -1.72
CA VAL A 46 6.61 0.11 -0.89
C VAL A 46 6.28 -0.07 0.59
N HIS A 47 7.24 -0.59 1.34
CA HIS A 47 7.19 -0.65 2.80
C HIS A 47 8.29 0.29 3.31
N ARG A 48 7.89 1.47 3.76
CA ARG A 48 8.80 2.45 4.36
C ARG A 48 8.74 2.33 5.88
N HIS A 49 9.87 2.07 6.52
CA HIS A 49 9.92 1.99 7.98
C HIS A 49 9.53 3.34 8.60
N ALA A 50 8.55 3.34 9.51
CA ALA A 50 8.17 4.53 10.27
C ALA A 50 9.18 4.75 11.40
N VAL A 51 10.37 5.26 11.07
CA VAL A 51 11.46 5.51 12.04
C VAL A 51 10.93 6.30 13.24
N ASP A 52 11.19 5.80 14.45
CA ASP A 52 10.76 6.36 15.74
C ASP A 52 9.23 6.50 15.93
N GLY A 53 8.45 5.90 15.04
CA GLY A 53 6.99 5.87 15.06
C GLY A 53 6.42 4.54 14.60
N CYS A 54 7.21 3.47 14.64
CA CYS A 54 6.86 2.18 14.03
C CYS A 54 5.81 1.39 14.81
N ASN A 55 5.41 1.89 15.98
CA ASN A 55 4.34 1.35 16.82
C ASN A 55 3.03 2.15 16.71
N ARG A 56 2.95 3.14 15.81
CA ARG A 56 1.76 3.99 15.67
C ARG A 56 0.63 3.25 14.94
N PRO A 57 -0.63 3.58 15.23
CA PRO A 57 -1.76 3.14 14.42
C PRO A 57 -1.54 3.46 12.94
N GLY A 58 -1.84 2.49 12.06
CA GLY A 58 -1.65 2.62 10.62
C GLY A 58 -0.31 2.09 10.08
N ALA A 59 0.63 1.72 10.95
CA ALA A 59 1.79 0.93 10.54
C ALA A 59 1.42 -0.56 10.39
N ASP A 60 2.08 -1.25 9.46
CA ASP A 60 1.97 -2.71 9.34
C ASP A 60 2.60 -3.42 10.57
N PRO A 61 2.40 -4.74 10.76
CA PRO A 61 2.96 -5.48 11.90
C PRO A 61 4.49 -5.42 12.02
N LEU A 62 5.19 -5.02 10.95
CA LEU A 62 6.64 -4.85 10.93
C LEU A 62 7.04 -3.36 11.09
N GLY A 63 6.09 -2.49 11.42
CA GLY A 63 6.31 -1.08 11.69
C GLY A 63 6.55 -0.22 10.45
N ASN A 64 6.01 -0.59 9.29
CA ASN A 64 6.14 0.17 8.04
C ASN A 64 4.86 0.92 7.69
N ILE A 65 5.02 2.09 7.07
CA ILE A 65 3.98 2.70 6.24
C ILE A 65 4.01 2.03 4.87
N VAL A 66 2.86 1.51 4.45
CA VAL A 66 2.70 0.84 3.16
C VAL A 66 2.14 1.82 2.15
N GLY A 67 2.76 1.91 0.99
CA GLY A 67 2.29 2.74 -0.13
C GLY A 67 2.25 1.96 -1.43
N ILE A 68 1.36 2.35 -2.34
CA ILE A 68 1.26 1.80 -3.70
C ILE A 68 1.60 2.92 -4.68
N VAL A 69 2.72 2.80 -5.39
CA VAL A 69 3.29 3.90 -6.19
C VAL A 69 3.67 3.48 -7.60
N CYS A 70 3.71 4.46 -8.51
CA CYS A 70 4.26 4.28 -9.85
C CYS A 70 5.80 4.30 -9.81
N THR A 71 6.43 3.92 -10.92
CA THR A 71 7.89 3.91 -11.06
C THR A 71 8.54 5.29 -10.83
N CYS A 72 7.87 6.38 -11.22
CA CYS A 72 8.39 7.74 -11.03
C CYS A 72 8.38 8.13 -9.55
N CYS A 73 7.22 8.01 -8.88
CA CYS A 73 7.11 8.31 -7.45
C CYS A 73 7.96 7.38 -6.58
N LEU A 74 8.20 6.14 -7.00
CA LEU A 74 9.17 5.26 -6.34
C LEU A 74 10.59 5.86 -6.38
N ARG A 75 11.04 6.39 -7.52
CA ARG A 75 12.38 7.00 -7.64
C ARG A 75 12.49 8.23 -6.74
N ASP A 76 11.46 9.08 -6.72
CA ASP A 76 11.44 10.27 -5.86
C ASP A 76 11.50 9.88 -4.38
N LEU A 77 10.72 8.87 -3.97
CA LEU A 77 10.75 8.33 -2.61
C LEU A 77 12.12 7.75 -2.25
N GLN A 78 12.75 7.00 -3.17
CA GLN A 78 14.10 6.46 -2.96
C GLN A 78 15.13 7.58 -2.75
N ILE A 79 15.05 8.66 -3.53
CA ILE A 79 15.93 9.82 -3.39
C ILE A 79 15.71 10.50 -2.03
N GLU A 80 14.46 10.67 -1.60
CA GLU A 80 14.13 11.25 -0.30
C GLU A 80 14.69 10.41 0.85
N VAL A 81 14.43 9.11 0.84
CA VAL A 81 14.91 8.19 1.88
C VAL A 81 16.44 8.13 1.90
N LEU A 82 17.10 8.11 0.73
CA LEU A 82 18.56 8.16 0.65
C LEU A 82 19.12 9.44 1.29
N ARG A 83 18.50 10.61 1.03
CA ARG A 83 18.90 11.87 1.66
C ARG A 83 18.77 11.80 3.19
N GLN A 84 17.69 11.21 3.70
CA GLN A 84 17.49 11.03 5.16
C GLN A 84 18.53 10.07 5.75
N VAL A 85 18.79 8.94 5.09
CA VAL A 85 19.80 7.96 5.53
C VAL A 85 21.20 8.56 5.52
N ASP A 86 21.56 9.32 4.48
CA ASP A 86 22.89 9.93 4.37
C ASP A 86 23.18 10.94 5.48
N GLN A 87 22.16 11.64 6.00
CA GLN A 87 22.31 12.55 7.14
C GLN A 87 22.70 11.82 8.44
N ILE A 88 22.29 10.56 8.59
CA ILE A 88 22.50 9.77 9.82
C ILE A 88 23.54 8.66 9.67
N ARG A 89 24.01 8.38 8.44
CA ARG A 89 24.89 7.25 8.13
C ARG A 89 26.22 7.26 8.88
N SER A 90 26.74 8.45 9.20
CA SER A 90 27.97 8.62 9.98
C SER A 90 27.77 8.43 11.49
N SER A 91 26.52 8.40 11.96
CA SER A 91 26.22 8.17 13.36
C SER A 91 26.34 6.68 13.70
N PRO A 92 27.16 6.30 14.69
CA PRO A 92 27.27 4.91 15.13
C PRO A 92 25.96 4.37 15.74
N HIS A 93 24.97 5.25 16.00
CA HIS A 93 23.71 4.95 16.68
C HIS A 93 22.48 5.16 15.77
N ALA A 94 22.64 5.01 14.45
CA ALA A 94 21.53 5.10 13.50
C ALA A 94 20.61 3.86 13.57
N TYR A 95 19.75 3.83 14.58
CA TYR A 95 18.71 2.83 14.84
C TYR A 95 17.37 3.50 15.09
N CYS A 96 16.28 2.81 14.78
CA CYS A 96 14.95 3.20 15.22
C CYS A 96 14.85 3.05 16.75
N LEU A 97 14.52 4.12 17.46
CA LEU A 97 14.41 4.14 18.93
C LEU A 97 13.20 3.37 19.45
N THR A 98 12.23 3.07 18.58
CA THR A 98 11.04 2.29 18.95
C THR A 98 11.29 0.79 18.94
N CYS A 99 11.99 0.26 17.93
CA CYS A 99 12.14 -1.20 17.73
C CYS A 99 13.58 -1.67 17.57
N GLY A 100 14.57 -0.77 17.56
CA GLY A 100 15.99 -1.08 17.53
C GLY A 100 16.55 -1.52 16.18
N VAL A 101 15.74 -1.61 15.11
CA VAL A 101 16.28 -1.95 13.78
C VAL A 101 17.21 -0.85 13.28
N PRO A 102 18.33 -1.22 12.61
CA PRO A 102 19.21 -0.24 11.98
C PRO A 102 18.47 0.61 10.95
N VAL A 103 18.87 1.86 10.74
CA VAL A 103 18.32 2.77 9.70
C VAL A 103 19.43 3.41 8.84
N ARG A 104 20.60 2.79 8.79
CA ARG A 104 21.81 3.29 8.11
C ARG A 104 21.91 3.00 6.61
N GLN A 105 20.94 2.31 6.02
CA GLN A 105 20.93 1.93 4.60
C GLN A 105 19.51 2.06 4.05
N LEU A 106 19.40 2.31 2.74
CA LEU A 106 18.12 2.38 2.05
C LEU A 106 17.28 1.12 2.27
N SER A 107 17.88 -0.06 2.17
CA SER A 107 17.19 -1.35 2.36
C SER A 107 16.64 -1.56 3.78
N HIS A 108 17.20 -0.88 4.78
CA HIS A 108 16.65 -0.91 6.12
C HIS A 108 15.39 -0.05 6.26
N ALA A 109 15.33 1.08 5.53
CA ALA A 109 14.26 2.06 5.63
C ALA A 109 13.17 1.86 4.56
N LEU A 110 13.47 1.18 3.45
CA LEU A 110 12.58 1.02 2.31
C LEU A 110 12.74 -0.37 1.66
N ARG A 111 11.65 -1.13 1.61
CA ARG A 111 11.52 -2.34 0.79
C ARG A 111 10.52 -2.10 -0.32
N VAL A 112 10.79 -2.69 -1.48
CA VAL A 112 9.99 -2.49 -2.70
C VAL A 112 9.65 -3.84 -3.29
N THR A 113 8.38 -4.02 -3.61
CA THR A 113 7.87 -5.21 -4.29
C THR A 113 7.12 -4.76 -5.53
N GLN A 114 7.40 -5.36 -6.68
CA GLN A 114 6.66 -5.08 -7.90
C GLN A 114 5.25 -5.70 -7.79
N LEU A 115 4.23 -4.93 -8.18
CA LEU A 115 2.88 -5.47 -8.35
C LEU A 115 2.94 -6.47 -9.52
N ARG A 116 2.45 -7.69 -9.28
CA ARG A 116 2.27 -8.66 -10.36
C ARG A 116 1.21 -8.10 -11.30
N GLN A 117 1.59 -7.92 -12.57
CA GLN A 117 0.67 -7.56 -13.65
C GLN A 117 0.05 -8.82 -14.24
#